data_AF-K6YKF8-F1
#
_entry.id   AF-K6YKF8-F1
#
_cell.length_a   1.000
_cell.length_b   1.000
_cell.length_c   1.000
_cell.angle_alpha   90.00
_cell.angle_beta   90.00
_cell.angle_gamma   90.00
#
_symmetry.space_group_name_H-M   'P 1'
#
loop_
_entity.id
_entity.type
_entity.pdbx_description
1 polymer ?
#
loop_
_entity_poly.entity_id
_entity_poly.type
_entity_poly.pdbx_seq_one_letter_code
_entity_poly.pdbx_strand_id
1 'polypeptide(L)'
;MMVLTLLTKQIDGEFKVYWKTGLRRGGELKVDLGEQYDKLPEQQKPIAAELYAIHHLLSVKEVMGSNRSGNGLQIRVSKGAIKKLQKQRSTKHSLYSLTRFLLTRY
;
A
#
# COMPACT_ATOMS: atom_id res chain seq x y z
N MET A 1 -18.69 7.93 0.04
CA MET A 1 -17.40 7.52 0.64
C MET A 1 -16.67 6.63 -0.34
N MET A 2 -15.41 6.92 -0.68
CA MET A 2 -14.67 6.19 -1.69
C MET A 2 -13.70 5.21 -1.02
N VAL A 3 -13.71 3.95 -1.45
CA VAL A 3 -12.97 2.86 -0.79
C VAL A 3 -11.96 2.26 -1.76
N LEU A 4 -10.66 2.32 -1.42
CA LEU A 4 -9.58 1.64 -2.13
C LEU A 4 -9.43 0.27 -1.49
N THR A 5 -9.60 -0.81 -2.24
CA THR A 5 -9.32 -2.16 -1.75
C THR A 5 -8.10 -2.70 -2.46
N LEU A 6 -7.13 -3.20 -1.71
CA LEU A 6 -5.92 -3.83 -2.24
C LEU A 6 -5.80 -5.27 -1.76
N LEU A 7 -5.25 -6.11 -2.63
CA LEU A 7 -4.92 -7.50 -2.36
C LEU A 7 -3.55 -7.83 -2.92
N THR A 8 -2.62 -8.17 -2.05
CA THR A 8 -1.26 -8.55 -2.43
C THR A 8 -1.14 -10.06 -2.55
N LYS A 9 -0.71 -10.53 -3.72
CA LYS A 9 -0.30 -11.90 -3.99
C LYS A 9 1.18 -11.93 -4.36
N GLN A 10 1.89 -12.93 -3.87
CA GLN A 10 3.26 -13.23 -4.27
C GLN A 10 3.20 -14.47 -5.17
N ILE A 11 3.73 -14.37 -6.38
CA ILE A 11 3.73 -15.44 -7.39
C ILE A 11 5.13 -15.45 -8.00
N ASP A 12 5.81 -16.60 -7.94
CA ASP A 12 7.14 -16.81 -8.54
C ASP A 12 8.19 -15.74 -8.18
N GLY A 13 8.14 -15.24 -6.94
CA GLY A 13 9.05 -14.19 -6.46
C GLY A 13 8.62 -12.75 -6.78
N GLU A 14 7.63 -12.57 -7.67
CA GLU A 14 7.03 -11.27 -7.98
C GLU A 14 5.88 -10.92 -7.02
N PHE A 15 5.72 -9.63 -6.73
CA PHE A 15 4.57 -9.12 -6.00
C PHE A 15 3.55 -8.50 -6.96
N LYS A 16 2.34 -9.07 -6.97
CA LYS A 16 1.19 -8.54 -7.70
C LYS A 16 0.17 -7.99 -6.72
N VAL A 17 -0.14 -6.70 -6.85
CA VAL A 17 -1.14 -6.02 -6.05
C VAL A 17 -2.36 -5.72 -6.91
N TYR A 18 -3.43 -6.45 -6.63
CA TYR A 18 -4.74 -6.18 -7.21
C TYR A 18 -5.38 -5.02 -6.45
N TRP A 19 -5.95 -4.07 -7.17
CA TRP A 19 -6.62 -2.94 -6.55
C TRP A 19 -7.95 -2.65 -7.24
N LYS A 20 -8.88 -2.09 -6.46
CA LYS A 20 -10.16 -1.58 -6.97
C LYS A 20 -10.61 -0.38 -6.15
N THR A 21 -11.28 0.55 -6.81
CA THR A 21 -11.96 1.68 -6.19
C THR A 21 -13.33 1.88 -6.82
N GLY A 22 -14.35 2.03 -5.98
CA GLY A 22 -15.74 2.08 -6.43
C GLY A 22 -16.17 0.82 -7.18
N LEU A 23 -17.07 0.99 -8.15
CA LEU A 23 -17.69 -0.11 -8.89
C LEU A 23 -16.95 -0.51 -10.17
N ARG A 24 -16.25 0.44 -10.82
CA ARG A 24 -15.74 0.25 -12.19
C ARG A 24 -14.23 0.42 -12.36
N ARG A 25 -13.51 0.98 -11.38
CA ARG A 25 -12.07 1.24 -11.50
C ARG A 25 -11.29 0.19 -10.72
N GLY A 26 -10.34 -0.44 -11.37
CA GLY A 26 -9.44 -1.41 -10.74
C GLY A 26 -8.41 -1.92 -11.73
N GLY A 27 -7.49 -2.74 -11.24
CA GLY A 27 -6.45 -3.34 -12.05
C GLY A 27 -5.44 -4.10 -11.21
N GLU A 28 -4.36 -4.48 -11.86
CA GLU A 28 -3.20 -5.12 -11.25
C GLU A 28 -2.02 -4.14 -11.31
N LEU A 29 -1.20 -4.17 -10.27
CA LEU A 29 0.10 -3.50 -10.19
C LEU A 29 1.15 -4.56 -9.92
N LYS A 30 2.12 -4.70 -10.81
CA LYS A 30 3.36 -5.42 -10.52
C LYS A 30 4.24 -4.51 -9.70
N VAL A 31 4.70 -4.99 -8.55
CA VAL A 31 5.54 -4.22 -7.62
C VAL A 31 6.90 -4.88 -7.57
N ASP A 32 7.90 -4.12 -8.01
CA ASP A 32 9.30 -4.44 -7.82
C ASP A 32 9.81 -3.71 -6.57
N LEU A 33 10.41 -4.45 -5.64
CA LEU A 33 11.01 -3.89 -4.43
C LEU A 33 12.48 -3.46 -4.66
N GLY A 34 13.06 -3.79 -5.81
CA GLY A 34 14.43 -3.46 -6.19
C GLY A 34 15.44 -3.84 -5.09
N GLU A 35 16.39 -2.95 -4.80
CA GLU A 35 17.42 -3.15 -3.78
C GLU A 35 16.87 -3.32 -2.35
N GLN A 36 15.62 -2.96 -2.09
CA GLN A 36 15.01 -3.19 -0.77
C GLN A 36 14.56 -4.64 -0.60
N TYR A 37 14.46 -5.41 -1.69
CA TYR A 37 14.05 -6.81 -1.64
C TYR A 37 14.97 -7.64 -0.74
N ASP A 38 16.29 -7.50 -0.88
CA ASP A 38 17.26 -8.28 -0.10
C ASP A 38 17.44 -7.77 1.33
N LYS A 39 17.15 -6.49 1.56
CA LYS A 39 17.28 -5.83 2.87
C LYS A 39 16.09 -6.12 3.79
N LEU A 40 14.96 -6.53 3.24
CA LEU A 40 13.73 -6.78 3.99
C LEU A 40 13.56 -8.28 4.31
N PRO A 41 13.20 -8.64 5.56
CA PRO A 41 12.81 -10.01 5.88
C PRO A 41 11.62 -10.45 5.01
N GLU A 42 11.58 -11.73 4.60
CA GLU A 42 10.50 -12.31 3.77
C GLU A 42 9.10 -11.94 4.24
N GLN A 43 8.86 -11.98 5.56
CA GLN A 43 7.55 -11.64 6.15
C GLN A 43 7.14 -10.17 5.98
N GLN A 44 8.10 -9.28 5.69
CA GLN A 44 7.89 -7.85 5.47
C GLN A 44 7.73 -7.49 3.99
N LYS A 45 8.26 -8.31 3.07
CA LYS A 45 8.22 -8.02 1.63
C LYS A 45 6.79 -7.85 1.08
N PRO A 46 5.80 -8.71 1.41
CA PRO A 46 4.41 -8.49 0.98
C PRO A 46 3.77 -7.21 1.56
N ILE A 47 4.21 -6.80 2.76
CA ILE A 47 3.71 -5.58 3.41
C ILE A 47 4.29 -4.35 2.69
N ALA A 48 5.59 -4.37 2.40
CA ALA A 48 6.27 -3.33 1.65
C ALA A 48 5.68 -3.20 0.24
N ALA A 49 5.45 -4.31 -0.46
CA ALA A 49 4.87 -4.30 -1.79
C ALA A 49 3.49 -3.64 -1.83
N GLU A 50 2.63 -3.95 -0.85
CA GLU A 50 1.32 -3.31 -0.75
C GLU A 50 1.44 -1.82 -0.42
N LEU A 51 2.36 -1.42 0.47
CA LEU A 51 2.61 -0.02 0.79
C LEU A 51 3.06 0.79 -0.45
N TYR A 52 3.98 0.22 -1.24
CA TYR A 52 4.41 0.81 -2.51
C TYR A 52 3.25 0.96 -3.50
N ALA A 53 2.41 -0.06 -3.62
CA ALA A 53 1.24 0.02 -4.48
C ALA A 53 0.24 1.09 -4.01
N ILE A 54 -0.02 1.20 -2.70
CA ILE A 54 -0.89 2.26 -2.16
C ILE A 54 -0.29 3.64 -2.49
N HIS A 55 1.00 3.84 -2.23
CA HIS A 55 1.68 5.11 -2.51
C HIS A 55 1.56 5.49 -4.00
N HIS A 56 1.87 4.55 -4.90
CA HIS A 56 1.76 4.79 -6.34
C HIS A 56 0.31 5.11 -6.77
N LEU A 57 -0.68 4.40 -6.22
CA LEU A 57 -2.09 4.62 -6.55
C LEU A 57 -2.63 5.96 -6.07
N LEU A 58 -2.18 6.42 -4.89
CA LEU A 58 -2.64 7.69 -4.32
C LEU A 58 -1.86 8.88 -4.88
N SER A 59 -0.54 8.79 -4.97
CA SER A 59 0.33 9.94 -5.27
C SER A 59 0.74 10.06 -6.73
N VAL A 60 0.70 8.97 -7.52
CA VAL A 60 1.11 9.00 -8.94
C VAL A 60 -0.09 8.85 -9.85
N LYS A 61 -0.91 7.82 -9.65
CA LYS A 61 -2.13 7.59 -10.45
C LYS A 61 -3.32 8.40 -9.98
N GLU A 62 -3.24 8.99 -8.79
CA GLU A 62 -4.29 9.80 -8.17
C GLU A 62 -5.68 9.14 -8.30
N VAL A 63 -5.76 7.81 -8.11
CA VAL A 63 -7.01 7.06 -8.36
C VAL A 63 -8.13 7.48 -7.43
N MET A 64 -7.75 8.18 -6.35
CA MET A 64 -8.63 8.76 -5.35
C MET A 64 -8.82 10.28 -5.46
N GLY A 65 -8.25 10.91 -6.49
CA GLY A 65 -8.09 12.37 -6.62
C GLY A 65 -6.84 12.88 -5.91
N SER A 66 -6.46 14.13 -6.17
CA SER A 66 -5.28 14.81 -5.62
C SER A 66 -5.62 15.77 -4.47
N ASN A 67 -4.62 16.13 -3.67
CA ASN A 67 -4.72 17.09 -2.56
C ASN A 67 -5.83 16.77 -1.54
N ARG A 68 -6.06 15.48 -1.29
CA ARG A 68 -7.14 15.03 -0.41
C ARG A 68 -6.60 14.93 1.01
N SER A 69 -7.06 15.82 1.88
CA SER A 69 -7.03 15.55 3.33
C SER A 69 -7.89 14.32 3.56
N GLY A 70 -7.36 13.25 4.16
CA GLY A 70 -7.94 11.88 4.22
C GLY A 70 -9.38 11.69 4.73
N ASN A 71 -10.13 12.78 4.94
CA ASN A 71 -11.57 12.79 5.14
C ASN A 71 -12.30 12.20 3.92
N GLY A 72 -13.12 11.17 4.14
CA GLY A 72 -13.88 10.47 3.09
C GLY A 72 -13.11 9.40 2.29
N LEU A 73 -11.85 9.13 2.65
CA LEU A 73 -11.02 8.07 2.06
C LEU A 73 -10.92 6.86 2.98
N GLN A 74 -11.25 5.68 2.46
CA GLN A 74 -11.05 4.43 3.19
C GLN A 74 -10.13 3.51 2.38
N ILE A 75 -9.05 3.01 3.00
CA ILE A 75 -8.16 2.02 2.40
C ILE A 75 -8.39 0.69 3.11
N ARG A 76 -8.77 -0.33 2.34
CA ARG A 76 -8.86 -1.72 2.76
C ARG A 76 -7.62 -2.43 2.25
N VAL A 77 -6.84 -2.93 3.19
CA VAL A 77 -5.55 -3.57 2.95
C VAL A 77 -5.66 -5.07 3.25
N SER A 78 -4.91 -5.88 2.52
CA SER A 78 -4.86 -7.33 2.73
C SER A 78 -3.98 -7.72 3.92
N LYS A 79 -2.95 -6.91 4.22
CA LYS A 79 -2.05 -7.12 5.36
C LYS A 79 -2.44 -6.23 6.52
N GLY A 80 -3.03 -6.81 7.56
CA GLY A 80 -3.42 -6.09 8.78
C GLY A 80 -2.26 -5.39 9.51
N ALA A 81 -1.02 -5.80 9.26
CA ALA A 81 0.18 -5.12 9.73
C ALA A 81 0.27 -3.66 9.26
N ILE A 82 -0.28 -3.32 8.08
CA ILE A 82 -0.31 -1.94 7.56
C ILE A 82 -1.13 -1.03 8.48
N LYS A 83 -2.28 -1.53 8.97
CA LYS A 83 -3.10 -0.80 9.96
C LYS A 83 -2.36 -0.58 11.27
N LYS A 84 -1.51 -1.52 11.69
CA LYS A 84 -0.66 -1.37 12.88
C LYS A 84 0.48 -0.38 12.64
N LEU A 85 1.08 -0.41 11.45
CA LEU A 85 2.15 0.51 11.05
C LEU A 85 1.65 1.96 11.01
N GLN A 86 0.49 2.20 10.40
CA GLN A 86 -0.16 3.52 10.38
C GLN A 86 -0.37 4.07 11.81
N LYS A 87 -0.75 3.22 12.75
CA LYS A 87 -0.98 3.61 14.15
C LYS A 87 0.30 3.68 15.00
N GLN A 88 1.48 3.45 14.40
CA GLN A 88 2.76 3.34 15.10
C GLN A 88 2.77 2.28 16.22
N ARG A 89 2.00 1.20 16.05
CA ARG A 89 1.89 0.08 17.01
C ARG A 89 2.49 -1.22 16.48
N SER A 90 3.27 -1.15 15.40
CA SER A 90 3.90 -2.32 14.80
C SER A 90 5.31 -2.48 15.34
N THR A 91 5.75 -3.72 15.51
CA THR A 91 7.16 -4.05 15.81
C THR A 91 8.05 -3.99 14.56
N LYS A 92 7.47 -3.81 13.37
CA LYS A 92 8.18 -3.74 12.08
C LYS A 92 8.64 -2.29 11.79
N HIS A 93 9.51 -1.76 12.64
CA HIS A 93 9.94 -0.36 12.61
C HIS A 93 10.63 0.06 11.31
N SER A 94 11.32 -0.87 10.64
CA SER A 94 11.95 -0.68 9.32
C SER A 94 10.98 -0.20 8.25
N LEU A 95 9.68 -0.49 8.37
CA LEU A 95 8.66 -0.11 7.40
C LEU A 95 8.01 1.26 7.70
N TYR A 96 8.37 1.94 8.79
CA TYR A 96 7.73 3.20 9.14
C TYR A 96 7.99 4.31 8.14
N SER A 97 9.19 4.38 7.56
CA SER A 97 9.52 5.32 6.49
C SER A 97 8.56 5.19 5.30
N LEU A 98 8.22 3.96 4.93
CA LEU A 98 7.28 3.65 3.84
C LEU A 98 5.83 4.00 4.18
N THR A 99 5.49 4.21 5.45
CA THR A 99 4.12 4.57 5.86
C THR A 99 3.88 6.06 6.01
N ARG A 100 4.91 6.90 5.85
CA ARG A 100 4.81 8.35 6.10
C ARG A 100 3.71 9.01 5.27
N PHE A 101 3.52 8.57 4.02
CA PHE A 101 2.49 9.09 3.12
C PHE A 101 1.05 8.83 3.63
N LEU A 102 0.84 7.83 4.49
CA LEU A 102 -0.47 7.56 5.12
C LEU A 102 -0.79 8.55 6.25
N LEU A 103 0.22 9.25 6.76
CA LEU A 103 0.11 10.23 7.84
C LEU A 103 0.08 11.68 7.31
N THR A 104 0.55 11.90 6.09
CA THR A 104 0.55 13.20 5.42
C THR A 104 -0.57 13.30 4.38
N ARG A 105 -0.87 14.50 3.89
CA ARG A 105 -1.75 14.67 2.72
C ARG A 105 -1.09 14.06 1.48
N TYR A 106 -1.90 13.53 0.57
CA TYR A 106 -1.52 13.05 -0.77
C TYR A 106 -2.40 13.72 -1.83
#